data_AF-A0A4Q2XKV1-F1
#
_entry.id   AF-A0A4Q2XKV1-F1
#
_cell.length_a   1.000
_cell.length_b   1.000
_cell.length_c   1.000
_cell.angle_alpha   90.00
_cell.angle_beta   90.00
_cell.angle_gamma   90.00
#
_symmetry.space_group_name_H-M   'P 1'
#
loop_
_entity.id
_entity.type
_entity.pdbx_description
1 polymer ?
#
loop_
_entity_poly.entity_id
_entity_poly.type
_entity_poly.pdbx_seq_one_letter_code
_entity_poly.pdbx_strand_id
1 'polypeptide(L)'
;NGTYNGTAVSSTAVRREFWATGLRNPWRMSFDPVTNVLWCADVGQGQREEVNKIVRGGNYGWVYREGNIAGPRTTNPTMPANFLTAYHSPPVYDYPRGGNFGGYSVTGGRVYRGTRISALTGKYIFGDYGSGNIWSLNQDGTGVERLVGEGGIGAFGVDPSNQDILLADLDGMIRRLSTTTATGNFPATLSATNLFADLTDLAPAPGVTPYTVNLPFWSDHAVKSRWVVVPDGTSEFANSTEGLWTLPDGTVWVKHFDMEMQRGVPGSKKRIETRLIVKNSTGAYGVSYRWNEAGTEATLAADEGEDFNLAVTDNGNPAPQTWRIPSRAECMICHTTQAGHALSFNTRQLNLENDILGLTGNQLTTLFQQDYLTANPGSPNLLPRHLRPDEDTASV
;
A
#
# COMPACT_ATOMS: atom_id res chain seq x y z
N ASN A 1 -13.49 9.47 -45.95
CA ASN A 1 -14.32 8.32 -45.53
C ASN A 1 -13.40 7.29 -44.91
N GLY A 2 -13.27 7.32 -43.59
CA GLY A 2 -12.34 6.44 -42.87
C GLY A 2 -13.02 5.14 -42.45
N THR A 3 -12.22 4.17 -42.03
CA THR A 3 -12.71 3.00 -41.27
C THR A 3 -12.27 3.15 -39.81
N TYR A 4 -13.08 2.63 -38.89
CA TYR A 4 -12.71 2.42 -37.49
C TYR A 4 -12.88 0.94 -37.18
N ASN A 5 -11.81 0.26 -36.77
CA ASN A 5 -11.84 -1.18 -36.49
C ASN A 5 -12.37 -2.02 -37.66
N GLY A 6 -12.06 -1.61 -38.89
CA GLY A 6 -12.54 -2.26 -40.12
C GLY A 6 -13.96 -1.86 -40.56
N THR A 7 -14.69 -1.11 -39.74
CA THR A 7 -16.04 -0.63 -40.07
C THR A 7 -16.00 0.74 -40.72
N ALA A 8 -16.69 0.93 -41.84
CA ALA A 8 -16.80 2.23 -42.48
C ALA A 8 -17.49 3.25 -41.56
N VAL A 9 -16.90 4.43 -41.43
CA VAL A 9 -17.46 5.54 -40.64
C VAL A 9 -17.69 6.76 -41.52
N SER A 10 -18.89 7.34 -41.40
CA SER A 10 -19.21 8.61 -42.08
C SER A 10 -18.56 9.77 -41.36
N SER A 11 -17.86 10.63 -42.11
CA SER A 11 -17.21 11.82 -41.56
C SER A 11 -18.20 12.83 -40.95
N THR A 12 -19.49 12.77 -41.31
CA THR A 12 -20.56 13.60 -40.75
C THR A 12 -21.20 12.99 -39.51
N ALA A 13 -20.89 11.72 -39.20
CA ALA A 13 -21.46 10.98 -38.07
C ALA A 13 -20.42 10.65 -36.98
N VAL A 14 -19.20 11.16 -37.10
CA VAL A 14 -18.12 10.97 -36.11
C VAL A 14 -17.74 12.29 -35.46
N ARG A 15 -17.49 12.22 -34.14
CA ARG A 15 -16.83 13.29 -33.39
C ARG A 15 -15.38 13.40 -33.87
N ARG A 16 -14.95 14.60 -34.24
CA ARG A 16 -13.64 14.86 -34.85
C ARG A 16 -12.60 15.34 -33.84
N GLU A 17 -13.00 15.45 -32.58
CA GLU A 17 -12.20 15.88 -31.44
C GLU A 17 -11.28 14.76 -30.92
N PHE A 18 -11.54 13.51 -31.27
CA PHE A 18 -10.73 12.36 -30.83
C PHE A 18 -9.34 12.38 -31.48
N TRP A 19 -8.30 12.48 -30.64
CA TRP A 19 -6.92 12.28 -31.05
C TRP A 19 -6.52 10.80 -31.07
N ALA A 20 -6.99 10.04 -30.08
CA ALA A 20 -6.78 8.61 -29.91
C ALA A 20 -8.02 7.97 -29.24
N THR A 21 -8.15 6.65 -29.34
CA THR A 21 -9.25 5.88 -28.74
C THR A 21 -8.71 4.65 -28.01
N GLY A 22 -9.61 3.87 -27.40
CA GLY A 22 -9.22 2.59 -26.77
C GLY A 22 -8.46 2.73 -25.46
N LEU A 23 -8.57 3.88 -24.79
CA LEU A 23 -8.10 4.06 -23.42
C LEU A 23 -9.27 3.82 -22.45
N ARG A 24 -8.99 3.36 -21.23
CA ARG A 24 -10.01 3.14 -20.19
C ARG A 24 -10.21 4.36 -19.31
N ASN A 25 -9.17 4.75 -18.59
CA ASN A 25 -9.13 5.83 -17.62
C ASN A 25 -7.74 6.49 -17.65
N PRO A 26 -7.43 7.27 -18.72
CA PRO A 26 -6.13 7.89 -18.88
C PRO A 26 -5.88 8.89 -17.76
N TRP A 27 -4.84 8.65 -16.96
CA TRP A 27 -4.48 9.47 -15.80
C TRP A 27 -3.09 10.08 -15.95
N ARG A 28 -3.11 11.41 -16.13
CA ARG A 28 -1.95 12.27 -16.47
C ARG A 28 -1.32 11.92 -17.83
N MET A 29 -0.88 12.98 -18.50
CA MET A 29 -0.17 12.90 -19.77
C MET A 29 0.89 13.99 -19.81
N SER A 30 1.98 13.73 -20.54
CA SER A 30 3.05 14.70 -20.71
C SER A 30 3.70 14.56 -22.08
N PHE A 31 4.02 15.70 -22.69
CA PHE A 31 4.96 15.72 -23.80
C PHE A 31 6.38 15.71 -23.25
N ASP A 32 7.23 14.85 -23.82
CA ASP A 32 8.66 15.03 -23.69
C ASP A 32 9.12 16.16 -24.62
N PRO A 33 9.65 17.28 -24.11
CA PRO A 33 9.98 18.45 -24.92
C PRO A 33 11.12 18.20 -25.92
N VAL A 34 11.91 17.13 -25.76
CA VAL A 34 13.03 16.81 -26.65
C VAL A 34 12.58 15.96 -27.85
N THR A 35 11.79 14.91 -27.59
CA THR A 35 11.35 13.97 -28.66
C THR A 35 9.96 14.29 -29.20
N ASN A 36 9.21 15.17 -28.54
CA ASN A 36 7.81 15.50 -28.82
C ASN A 36 6.85 14.30 -28.73
N VAL A 37 7.25 13.24 -28.02
CA VAL A 37 6.41 12.07 -27.75
C VAL A 37 5.43 12.40 -26.62
N LEU A 38 4.14 12.13 -26.85
CA LEU A 38 3.11 12.20 -25.82
C LEU A 38 3.05 10.89 -25.03
N TRP A 39 3.39 10.96 -23.75
CA TRP A 39 3.25 9.86 -22.81
C TRP A 39 1.92 9.98 -22.05
N CYS A 40 1.28 8.85 -21.78
CA CYS A 40 0.06 8.79 -20.98
C CYS A 40 0.06 7.48 -20.20
N ALA A 41 -0.34 7.54 -18.93
CA ALA A 41 -0.66 6.33 -18.20
C ALA A 41 -2.17 6.07 -18.25
N ASP A 42 -2.57 4.81 -18.30
CA ASP A 42 -3.98 4.40 -18.38
C ASP A 42 -4.31 3.38 -17.29
N VAL A 43 -5.26 3.73 -16.43
CA VAL A 43 -5.66 2.91 -15.28
C VAL A 43 -6.61 1.81 -15.73
N GLY A 44 -6.23 0.55 -15.53
CA GLY A 44 -7.03 -0.60 -15.91
C GLY A 44 -8.25 -0.84 -15.04
N GLN A 45 -9.06 -1.82 -15.43
CA GLN A 45 -10.28 -2.18 -14.69
C GLN A 45 -9.98 -2.98 -13.44
N GLY A 46 -8.98 -3.84 -13.49
CA GLY A 46 -8.57 -4.60 -12.31
C GLY A 46 -7.47 -5.63 -12.53
N GLN A 47 -6.89 -5.73 -13.72
CA GLN A 47 -5.85 -6.71 -14.01
C GLN A 47 -4.52 -6.08 -14.41
N ARG A 48 -4.53 -5.02 -15.23
CA ARG A 48 -3.30 -4.40 -15.74
C ARG A 48 -3.37 -2.89 -15.68
N GLU A 49 -2.26 -2.28 -15.32
CA GLU A 49 -2.02 -0.85 -15.49
C GLU A 49 -1.11 -0.62 -16.69
N GLU A 50 -1.23 0.52 -17.39
CA GLU A 50 -0.51 0.77 -18.64
C GLU A 50 0.24 2.10 -18.68
N VAL A 51 1.38 2.09 -19.38
CA VAL A 51 2.09 3.26 -19.87
C VAL A 51 2.10 3.23 -21.40
N ASN A 52 1.57 4.27 -22.01
CA ASN A 52 1.32 4.39 -23.44
C ASN A 52 2.08 5.58 -24.05
N LYS A 53 2.54 5.39 -25.29
CA LYS A 53 2.94 6.50 -26.18
C LYS A 53 1.79 6.83 -27.10
N ILE A 54 1.16 7.99 -26.88
CA ILE A 54 -0.04 8.43 -27.59
C ILE A 54 0.31 9.00 -28.95
N VAL A 55 -0.24 8.40 -30.01
CA VAL A 55 -0.07 8.86 -31.40
C VAL A 55 -1.42 9.23 -32.02
N ARG A 56 -1.37 10.07 -33.06
CA ARG A 56 -2.56 10.47 -33.81
C ARG A 56 -3.27 9.25 -34.39
N GLY A 57 -4.55 9.08 -34.06
CA GLY A 57 -5.39 7.99 -34.52
C GLY A 57 -5.09 6.64 -33.85
N GLY A 58 -4.22 6.59 -32.84
CA GLY A 58 -3.92 5.36 -32.10
C GLY A 58 -5.15 4.79 -31.40
N ASN A 59 -5.24 3.46 -31.34
CA ASN A 59 -6.29 2.74 -30.62
C ASN A 59 -5.65 1.78 -29.60
N TYR A 60 -5.76 2.12 -28.32
CA TYR A 60 -5.09 1.45 -27.20
C TYR A 60 -5.84 0.21 -26.68
N GLY A 61 -6.87 -0.25 -27.42
CA GLY A 61 -7.39 -1.60 -27.25
C GLY A 61 -8.55 -1.75 -26.28
N TRP A 62 -8.77 -0.85 -25.34
CA TRP A 62 -9.93 -0.90 -24.45
C TRP A 62 -11.23 -0.88 -25.28
N VAL A 63 -12.18 -1.79 -25.10
CA VAL A 63 -12.34 -2.76 -23.99
C VAL A 63 -11.95 -4.21 -24.36
N TYR A 64 -11.36 -4.41 -25.54
CA TYR A 64 -10.89 -5.73 -26.00
C TYR A 64 -9.57 -6.15 -25.34
N ARG A 65 -8.79 -5.18 -24.85
CA ARG A 65 -7.51 -5.37 -24.18
C ARG A 65 -7.49 -4.62 -22.85
N GLU A 66 -6.77 -5.19 -21.90
CA GLU A 66 -6.34 -4.54 -20.68
C GLU A 66 -4.86 -4.87 -20.53
N GLY A 67 -4.01 -3.92 -20.86
CA GLY A 67 -2.60 -4.13 -21.15
C GLY A 67 -2.38 -5.15 -22.26
N ASN A 68 -1.48 -6.08 -21.99
CA ASN A 68 -1.13 -7.15 -22.91
C ASN A 68 -2.03 -8.40 -22.81
N ILE A 69 -3.07 -8.37 -21.99
CA ILE A 69 -4.03 -9.47 -21.83
C ILE A 69 -5.40 -9.15 -22.46
N ALA A 70 -6.28 -10.16 -22.50
CA ALA A 70 -7.66 -9.98 -22.90
C ALA A 70 -8.40 -9.03 -21.95
N GLY A 71 -9.07 -8.03 -22.51
CA GLY A 71 -9.95 -7.13 -21.78
C GLY A 71 -11.30 -7.79 -21.46
N PRO A 72 -12.16 -7.13 -20.68
CA PRO A 72 -13.38 -7.73 -20.15
C PRO A 72 -14.49 -7.95 -21.20
N ARG A 73 -14.34 -7.45 -22.42
CA ARG A 73 -15.36 -7.59 -23.48
C ARG A 73 -14.77 -7.99 -24.83
N THR A 74 -14.09 -9.13 -24.90
CA THR A 74 -13.54 -9.66 -26.16
C THR A 74 -14.59 -10.22 -27.14
N THR A 75 -15.74 -10.67 -26.62
CA THR A 75 -16.78 -11.36 -27.41
C THR A 75 -18.06 -10.56 -27.59
N ASN A 76 -18.25 -9.45 -26.87
CA ASN A 76 -19.43 -8.60 -27.02
C ASN A 76 -19.16 -7.10 -26.71
N PRO A 77 -19.09 -6.23 -27.74
CA PRO A 77 -19.14 -6.58 -29.17
C PRO A 77 -17.98 -7.51 -29.55
N THR A 78 -18.14 -8.35 -30.56
CA THR A 78 -17.05 -9.22 -31.01
C THR A 78 -15.84 -8.39 -31.40
N MET A 79 -14.65 -8.74 -30.88
CA MET A 79 -13.41 -8.10 -31.28
C MET A 79 -13.22 -8.26 -32.81
N PRO A 80 -12.92 -7.18 -33.55
CA PRO A 80 -12.71 -7.23 -34.99
C PRO A 80 -11.63 -8.24 -35.39
N ALA A 81 -11.79 -8.84 -36.57
CA ALA A 81 -10.75 -9.69 -37.15
C ALA A 81 -9.43 -8.91 -37.28
N ASN A 82 -8.31 -9.56 -36.96
CA ASN A 82 -6.96 -8.99 -36.98
C ASN A 82 -6.79 -7.74 -36.10
N PHE A 83 -7.64 -7.54 -35.08
CA PHE A 83 -7.59 -6.33 -34.26
C PHE A 83 -6.20 -6.03 -33.68
N LEU A 84 -5.52 -7.06 -33.17
CA LEU A 84 -4.22 -6.92 -32.53
C LEU A 84 -3.11 -6.46 -33.48
N THR A 85 -3.20 -6.79 -34.77
CA THR A 85 -2.17 -6.48 -35.76
C THR A 85 -2.53 -5.30 -36.64
N ALA A 86 -3.82 -5.04 -36.86
CA ALA A 86 -4.30 -4.02 -37.78
C ALA A 86 -4.73 -2.72 -37.11
N TYR A 87 -5.19 -2.77 -35.84
CA TYR A 87 -5.81 -1.61 -35.19
C TYR A 87 -5.21 -1.29 -33.83
N HIS A 88 -4.75 -2.29 -33.07
CA HIS A 88 -4.26 -2.11 -31.70
C HIS A 88 -2.86 -1.48 -31.65
N SER A 89 -2.74 -0.44 -30.82
CA SER A 89 -1.47 0.14 -30.39
C SER A 89 -1.17 -0.38 -28.98
N PRO A 90 -0.23 -1.33 -28.81
CA PRO A 90 0.06 -1.91 -27.51
C PRO A 90 0.74 -0.89 -26.57
N PRO A 91 0.63 -1.09 -25.25
CA PRO A 91 1.35 -0.27 -24.29
C PRO A 91 2.86 -0.45 -24.42
N VAL A 92 3.60 0.60 -24.07
CA VAL A 92 5.07 0.54 -23.96
C VAL A 92 5.47 -0.31 -22.76
N TYR A 93 4.69 -0.21 -21.69
CA TYR A 93 4.85 -1.05 -20.50
C TYR A 93 3.48 -1.29 -19.87
N ASP A 94 3.25 -2.50 -19.37
CA ASP A 94 2.10 -2.81 -18.55
C ASP A 94 2.49 -3.71 -17.38
N TYR A 95 1.76 -3.62 -16.27
CA TYR A 95 2.08 -4.36 -15.04
C TYR A 95 0.83 -4.83 -14.29
N PRO A 96 0.90 -5.91 -13.49
CA PRO A 96 -0.26 -6.50 -12.84
C PRO A 96 -0.60 -5.80 -11.52
N ARG A 97 -1.68 -6.22 -10.85
CA ARG A 97 -2.08 -5.69 -9.53
C ARG A 97 -1.26 -6.20 -8.33
N GLY A 98 -0.30 -7.10 -8.51
CA GLY A 98 0.48 -7.72 -7.42
C GLY A 98 1.93 -8.06 -7.81
N GLY A 99 2.73 -8.50 -6.85
CA GLY A 99 4.17 -8.73 -7.02
C GLY A 99 5.02 -7.47 -6.86
N ASN A 100 6.35 -7.62 -6.91
CA ASN A 100 7.32 -6.55 -6.64
C ASN A 100 7.27 -5.36 -7.63
N PHE A 101 6.64 -5.54 -8.78
CA PHE A 101 6.37 -4.48 -9.78
C PHE A 101 4.87 -4.34 -10.04
N GLY A 102 4.03 -4.76 -9.09
CA GLY A 102 2.59 -4.58 -9.15
C GLY A 102 2.14 -3.22 -8.61
N GLY A 103 0.90 -2.86 -8.92
CA GLY A 103 0.28 -1.65 -8.38
C GLY A 103 -1.20 -1.55 -8.75
N TYR A 104 -1.89 -0.53 -8.23
CA TYR A 104 -3.35 -0.45 -8.28
C TYR A 104 -3.91 0.71 -9.10
N SER A 105 -3.08 1.69 -9.44
CA SER A 105 -3.51 2.91 -10.12
C SER A 105 -2.29 3.65 -10.65
N VAL A 106 -1.93 3.40 -11.90
CA VAL A 106 -0.80 4.09 -12.53
C VAL A 106 -1.01 5.60 -12.57
N THR A 107 0.07 6.33 -12.31
CA THR A 107 0.15 7.78 -12.44
C THR A 107 1.18 8.14 -13.50
N GLY A 108 0.70 8.75 -14.58
CA GLY A 108 1.55 9.20 -15.68
C GLY A 108 2.53 10.26 -15.22
N GLY A 109 3.81 10.03 -15.53
CA GLY A 109 4.89 10.92 -15.15
C GLY A 109 5.55 11.60 -16.34
N ARG A 110 6.88 11.69 -16.33
CA ARG A 110 7.67 12.50 -17.28
C ARG A 110 9.00 11.84 -17.61
N VAL A 111 9.50 12.11 -18.81
CA VAL A 111 10.89 11.80 -19.13
C VAL A 111 11.80 12.73 -18.32
N TYR A 112 12.73 12.16 -17.55
CA TYR A 112 13.66 12.94 -16.74
C TYR A 112 14.70 13.63 -17.63
N ARG A 113 14.73 14.97 -17.57
CA ARG A 113 15.63 15.83 -18.34
C ARG A 113 16.59 16.64 -17.46
N GLY A 114 16.50 16.47 -16.15
CA GLY A 114 17.46 17.04 -15.19
C GLY A 114 18.82 16.33 -15.25
N THR A 115 19.80 16.92 -14.58
CA THR A 115 21.18 16.41 -14.55
C THR A 115 21.64 15.98 -13.16
N ARG A 116 20.85 16.24 -12.11
CA ARG A 116 21.22 15.95 -10.72
C ARG A 116 21.26 14.46 -10.42
N ILE A 117 20.39 13.67 -11.06
CA ILE A 117 20.42 12.21 -11.02
C ILE A 117 20.71 11.71 -12.43
N SER A 118 21.96 11.84 -12.87
CA SER A 118 22.38 11.58 -14.25
C SER A 118 21.96 10.20 -14.78
N ALA A 119 21.93 9.18 -13.91
CA ALA A 119 21.49 7.82 -14.23
C ALA A 119 20.01 7.71 -14.70
N LEU A 120 19.18 8.72 -14.40
CA LEU A 120 17.78 8.76 -14.83
C LEU A 120 17.59 9.55 -16.14
N THR A 121 18.62 10.21 -16.66
CA THR A 121 18.50 11.08 -17.84
C THR A 121 17.94 10.31 -19.02
N GLY A 122 16.82 10.78 -19.56
CA GLY A 122 16.14 10.15 -20.67
C GLY A 122 15.24 8.96 -20.30
N LYS A 123 15.21 8.50 -19.04
CA LYS A 123 14.22 7.51 -18.59
C LYS A 123 12.87 8.18 -18.33
N TYR A 124 11.79 7.46 -18.60
CA TYR A 124 10.44 7.85 -18.20
C TYR A 124 10.23 7.50 -16.73
N ILE A 125 9.96 8.49 -15.90
CA ILE A 125 9.67 8.32 -14.48
C ILE A 125 8.17 8.38 -14.31
N PHE A 126 7.61 7.39 -13.63
CA PHE A 126 6.18 7.25 -13.37
C PHE A 126 5.97 6.58 -12.03
N GLY A 127 4.73 6.49 -11.59
CA GLY A 127 4.44 5.81 -10.33
C GLY A 127 3.07 5.17 -10.31
N ASP A 128 2.72 4.66 -9.15
CA ASP A 128 1.45 4.03 -8.86
C ASP A 128 0.89 4.61 -7.56
N TYR A 129 -0.28 5.22 -7.62
CA TYR A 129 -0.89 5.94 -6.51
C TYR A 129 -1.16 5.00 -5.31
N GLY A 130 -1.60 3.78 -5.61
CA GLY A 130 -1.94 2.79 -4.60
C GLY A 130 -0.69 2.22 -3.95
N SER A 131 0.12 1.46 -4.69
CA SER A 131 1.32 0.82 -4.11
C SER A 131 2.39 1.81 -3.64
N GLY A 132 2.33 3.06 -4.10
CA GLY A 132 3.33 4.09 -3.84
C GLY A 132 4.64 3.86 -4.59
N ASN A 133 4.71 2.86 -5.47
CA ASN A 133 5.92 2.60 -6.23
C ASN A 133 6.21 3.76 -7.19
N ILE A 134 7.46 4.23 -7.20
CA ILE A 134 7.99 5.16 -8.20
C ILE A 134 9.06 4.41 -9.00
N TRP A 135 8.88 4.36 -10.32
CA TRP A 135 9.74 3.61 -11.22
C TRP A 135 10.40 4.51 -12.26
N SER A 136 11.55 4.05 -12.76
CA SER A 136 12.11 4.49 -14.03
C SER A 136 11.90 3.42 -15.09
N LEU A 137 11.74 3.85 -16.34
CA LEU A 137 11.54 2.99 -17.50
C LEU A 137 12.35 3.52 -18.68
N ASN A 138 13.07 2.64 -19.39
CA ASN A 138 13.69 3.05 -20.65
C ASN A 138 12.59 3.35 -21.68
N GLN A 139 12.79 4.36 -22.52
CA GLN A 139 11.72 4.82 -23.40
C GLN A 139 11.23 3.77 -24.41
N ASP A 140 12.00 2.70 -24.65
CA ASP A 140 11.64 1.58 -25.50
C ASP A 140 10.78 0.50 -24.81
N GLY A 141 10.45 0.68 -23.52
CA GLY A 141 9.68 -0.29 -22.74
C GLY A 141 10.54 -1.28 -21.94
N THR A 142 11.86 -1.22 -22.08
CA THR A 142 12.80 -2.10 -21.36
C THR A 142 13.27 -1.50 -20.03
N GLY A 143 13.94 -2.31 -19.21
CA GLY A 143 14.71 -1.80 -18.07
C GLY A 143 13.89 -1.01 -17.03
N VAL A 144 12.76 -1.57 -16.59
CA VAL A 144 12.00 -1.00 -15.48
C VAL A 144 12.74 -1.24 -14.18
N GLU A 145 12.89 -0.17 -13.39
CA GLU A 145 13.61 -0.16 -12.13
C GLU A 145 12.82 0.63 -11.09
N ARG A 146 12.63 0.04 -9.90
CA ARG A 146 12.00 0.73 -8.77
C ARG A 146 13.02 1.67 -8.12
N LEU A 147 12.65 2.94 -8.02
CA LEU A 147 13.49 3.98 -7.45
C LEU A 147 13.25 4.15 -5.96
N VAL A 148 11.98 4.25 -5.57
CA VAL A 148 11.55 4.51 -4.18
C VAL A 148 10.08 4.17 -4.02
N GLY A 149 9.62 4.03 -2.77
CA GLY A 149 8.20 3.99 -2.42
C GLY A 149 7.77 5.29 -1.73
N GLU A 150 6.74 5.94 -2.27
CA GLU A 150 6.04 7.08 -1.68
C GLU A 150 4.56 7.01 -2.10
N GLY A 151 3.67 6.86 -1.12
CA GLY A 151 2.23 6.75 -1.37
C GLY A 151 1.60 8.08 -1.79
N GLY A 152 0.42 8.03 -2.39
CA GLY A 152 -0.39 9.22 -2.62
C GLY A 152 0.07 10.16 -3.75
N ILE A 153 1.15 9.83 -4.46
CA ILE A 153 1.63 10.63 -5.60
C ILE A 153 0.61 10.59 -6.74
N GLY A 154 0.00 11.74 -7.03
CA GLY A 154 -1.05 11.90 -8.04
C GLY A 154 -0.61 12.67 -9.29
N ALA A 155 0.60 13.25 -9.30
CA ALA A 155 1.15 13.94 -10.47
C ALA A 155 2.67 14.08 -10.43
N PHE A 156 3.26 14.24 -11.62
CA PHE A 156 4.66 14.61 -11.81
C PHE A 156 4.79 15.93 -12.57
N GLY A 157 5.61 16.82 -12.04
CA GLY A 157 6.02 18.10 -12.63
C GLY A 157 7.50 18.13 -12.96
N VAL A 158 7.95 19.25 -13.52
CA VAL A 158 9.37 19.57 -13.65
C VAL A 158 9.66 20.89 -12.94
N ASP A 159 10.78 20.97 -12.26
CA ASP A 159 11.33 22.23 -11.79
C ASP A 159 11.85 23.01 -13.01
N PRO A 160 11.29 24.20 -13.31
CA PRO A 160 11.68 24.96 -14.50
C PRO A 160 13.14 25.43 -14.48
N SER A 161 13.77 25.52 -13.29
CA SER A 161 15.15 25.99 -13.17
C SER A 161 16.20 24.95 -13.57
N ASN A 162 15.89 23.66 -13.45
CA ASN A 162 16.89 22.59 -13.58
C ASN A 162 16.36 21.28 -14.20
N GLN A 163 15.07 21.23 -14.57
CA GLN A 163 14.41 20.07 -15.18
C GLN A 163 14.35 18.82 -14.28
N ASP A 164 14.62 18.94 -12.97
CA ASP A 164 14.35 17.85 -12.04
C ASP A 164 12.86 17.54 -11.99
N ILE A 165 12.53 16.28 -11.73
CA ILE A 165 11.15 15.86 -11.53
C ILE A 165 10.70 16.22 -10.12
N LEU A 166 9.53 16.83 -10.07
CA LEU A 166 8.77 17.11 -8.85
C LEU A 166 7.60 16.15 -8.78
N LEU A 167 7.28 15.66 -7.58
CA LEU A 167 6.18 14.73 -7.31
C LEU A 167 5.15 15.48 -6.46
N ALA A 168 3.89 15.47 -6.86
CA ALA A 168 2.82 16.09 -6.09
C ALA A 168 1.86 15.02 -5.59
N ASP A 169 1.56 15.07 -4.29
CA ASP A 169 0.49 14.27 -3.69
C ASP A 169 -0.84 15.04 -3.68
N LEU A 170 -1.92 14.36 -3.25
CA LEU A 170 -3.25 14.95 -3.16
C LEU A 170 -3.46 15.75 -1.87
N ASP A 171 -2.52 15.69 -0.91
CA ASP A 171 -2.53 16.47 0.32
C ASP A 171 -1.84 17.85 0.14
N GLY A 172 -1.31 18.13 -1.05
CA GLY A 172 -0.72 19.41 -1.42
C GLY A 172 0.78 19.51 -1.18
N MET A 173 1.46 18.41 -0.88
CA MET A 173 2.92 18.39 -0.77
C MET A 173 3.57 18.22 -2.14
N ILE A 174 4.66 18.97 -2.34
CA ILE A 174 5.54 18.82 -3.50
C ILE A 174 6.89 18.28 -3.01
N ARG A 175 7.28 17.14 -3.57
CA ARG A 175 8.50 16.41 -3.24
C ARG A 175 9.43 16.36 -4.45
N ARG A 176 10.68 15.99 -4.22
CA ARG A 176 11.69 15.78 -5.25
C ARG A 176 12.46 14.50 -4.97
N LEU A 177 12.83 13.78 -6.01
CA LEU A 177 13.77 12.68 -5.89
C LEU A 177 15.15 13.19 -5.47
N SER A 178 15.79 12.48 -4.55
CA SER A 178 17.17 12.74 -4.16
C SER A 178 17.94 11.43 -4.05
N THR A 179 19.22 11.47 -4.37
CA THR A 179 20.13 10.34 -4.16
C THR A 179 20.69 10.44 -2.75
N THR A 180 20.32 9.50 -1.90
CA THR A 180 20.90 9.35 -0.57
C THR A 180 21.49 7.95 -0.46
N THR A 181 22.71 7.82 0.06
CA THR A 181 23.16 6.54 0.63
C THR A 181 22.21 6.24 1.79
N ALA A 182 21.47 5.13 1.77
CA ALA A 182 20.45 4.84 2.76
C ALA A 182 21.00 5.06 4.19
N THR A 183 20.55 6.11 4.88
CA THR A 183 20.99 6.46 6.24
C THR A 183 20.07 5.90 7.32
N GLY A 184 18.95 5.29 6.94
CA GLY A 184 18.00 4.66 7.87
C GLY A 184 18.38 3.20 8.08
N ASN A 185 19.20 2.91 9.08
CA ASN A 185 19.40 1.53 9.52
C ASN A 185 18.20 1.11 10.37
N PHE A 186 17.16 0.58 9.72
CA PHE A 186 16.18 -0.23 10.44
C PHE A 186 16.92 -1.45 11.03
N PRO A 187 16.57 -1.91 12.25
CA PRO A 187 17.12 -3.14 12.77
C PRO A 187 16.95 -4.27 11.75
N ALA A 188 18.02 -5.04 11.52
CA ALA A 188 17.99 -6.11 10.51
C ALA A 188 17.16 -7.31 10.95
N THR A 189 16.98 -7.49 12.25
CA THR A 189 16.21 -8.59 12.87
C THR A 189 15.22 -8.06 13.89
N LEU A 190 14.18 -8.85 14.18
CA LEU A 190 13.19 -8.50 15.19
C LEU A 190 13.81 -8.50 16.58
N SER A 191 14.73 -9.42 16.89
CA SER A 191 15.49 -9.38 18.14
C SER A 191 16.24 -8.06 18.35
N ALA A 192 16.84 -7.49 17.29
CA ALA A 192 17.56 -6.22 17.36
C ALA A 192 16.65 -5.00 17.59
N THR A 193 15.32 -5.16 17.53
CA THR A 193 14.37 -4.11 17.91
C THR A 193 14.17 -4.00 19.42
N ASN A 194 14.52 -5.04 20.19
CA ASN A 194 14.23 -5.18 21.62
C ASN A 194 12.73 -5.06 21.99
N LEU A 195 11.81 -5.34 21.07
CA LEU A 195 10.37 -5.34 21.36
C LEU A 195 9.94 -6.50 22.27
N PHE A 196 10.64 -7.63 22.21
CA PHE A 196 10.30 -8.83 22.94
C PHE A 196 11.49 -9.27 23.78
N ALA A 197 11.25 -9.58 25.05
CA ALA A 197 12.24 -10.18 25.92
C ALA A 197 12.52 -11.64 25.53
N ASP A 198 11.52 -12.32 24.99
CA ASP A 198 11.62 -13.68 24.47
C ASP A 198 10.82 -13.83 23.18
N LEU A 199 11.46 -14.32 22.12
CA LEU A 199 10.81 -14.56 20.83
C LEU A 199 10.08 -15.91 20.78
N THR A 200 10.31 -16.82 21.72
CA THR A 200 9.69 -18.16 21.73
C THR A 200 8.20 -18.10 22.05
N ASP A 201 7.75 -17.11 22.82
CA ASP A 201 6.35 -16.85 23.16
C ASP A 201 5.92 -15.40 22.85
N LEU A 202 6.84 -14.57 22.33
CA LEU A 202 6.64 -13.12 22.15
C LEU A 202 6.33 -12.39 23.46
N ALA A 203 6.94 -12.84 24.57
CA ALA A 203 6.89 -12.12 25.82
C ALA A 203 7.40 -10.68 25.62
N PRO A 204 6.58 -9.66 25.92
CA PRO A 204 6.96 -8.27 25.68
C PRO A 204 8.15 -7.87 26.54
N ALA A 205 9.05 -7.06 25.97
CA ALA A 205 10.04 -6.35 26.77
C ALA A 205 9.38 -5.29 27.68
N PRO A 206 10.05 -4.84 28.76
CA PRO A 206 9.54 -3.74 29.58
C PRO A 206 9.19 -2.50 28.72
N GLY A 207 8.01 -1.91 28.95
CA GLY A 207 7.49 -0.78 28.16
C GLY A 207 6.74 -1.17 26.89
N VAL A 208 6.60 -2.46 26.59
CA VAL A 208 5.81 -2.98 25.47
C VAL A 208 4.48 -3.51 25.98
N THR A 209 3.41 -2.76 25.75
CA THR A 209 2.09 -3.00 26.36
C THR A 209 1.17 -3.72 25.37
N PRO A 210 0.70 -4.95 25.66
CA PRO A 210 -0.25 -5.63 24.81
C PRO A 210 -1.61 -4.92 24.84
N TYR A 211 -2.34 -4.96 23.73
CA TYR A 211 -3.72 -4.49 23.69
C TYR A 211 -4.57 -5.30 22.70
N THR A 212 -5.87 -5.32 22.95
CA THR A 212 -6.90 -5.94 22.11
C THR A 212 -7.80 -4.87 21.52
N VAL A 213 -8.46 -5.19 20.41
CA VAL A 213 -9.35 -4.27 19.69
C VAL A 213 -10.73 -4.91 19.54
N ASN A 214 -11.78 -4.11 19.65
CA ASN A 214 -13.17 -4.56 19.45
C ASN A 214 -13.37 -5.14 18.04
N LEU A 215 -12.95 -4.42 17.00
CA LEU A 215 -13.14 -4.82 15.61
C LEU A 215 -11.81 -5.11 14.92
N PRO A 216 -11.28 -6.35 15.02
CA PRO A 216 -10.15 -6.76 14.22
C PRO A 216 -10.63 -6.95 12.76
N PHE A 217 -10.15 -6.12 11.83
CA PHE A 217 -10.39 -6.34 10.39
C PHE A 217 -9.95 -7.76 9.98
N TRP A 218 -10.55 -8.34 8.94
CA TRP A 218 -10.12 -9.67 8.46
C TRP A 218 -8.79 -9.59 7.70
N SER A 219 -7.93 -10.62 7.80
CA SER A 219 -6.60 -10.65 7.14
C SER A 219 -6.25 -12.05 6.66
N ASP A 220 -7.02 -12.59 5.73
CA ASP A 220 -6.74 -13.88 5.09
C ASP A 220 -6.49 -15.01 6.09
N HIS A 221 -7.37 -15.14 7.10
CA HIS A 221 -7.28 -16.10 8.21
C HIS A 221 -6.15 -15.89 9.23
N ALA A 222 -5.34 -14.83 9.11
CA ALA A 222 -4.28 -14.57 10.09
C ALA A 222 -4.85 -14.21 11.47
N VAL A 223 -4.26 -14.83 12.50
CA VAL A 223 -4.49 -14.51 13.91
C VAL A 223 -3.54 -13.38 14.30
N LYS A 224 -4.05 -12.37 14.99
CA LYS A 224 -3.32 -11.12 15.24
C LYS A 224 -3.19 -10.77 16.70
N SER A 225 -1.95 -10.56 17.13
CA SER A 225 -1.58 -9.98 18.42
C SER A 225 -1.05 -8.57 18.22
N ARG A 226 -1.22 -7.70 19.22
CA ARG A 226 -0.84 -6.29 19.13
C ARG A 226 -0.20 -5.78 20.40
N TRP A 227 0.75 -4.87 20.23
CA TRP A 227 1.39 -4.14 21.32
C TRP A 227 1.56 -2.67 20.94
N VAL A 228 1.65 -1.82 21.95
CA VAL A 228 2.05 -0.43 21.82
C VAL A 228 3.28 -0.19 22.68
N VAL A 229 4.23 0.57 22.15
CA VAL A 229 5.42 1.02 22.86
C VAL A 229 5.30 2.52 23.09
N VAL A 230 5.49 2.92 24.35
CA VAL A 230 5.60 4.32 24.73
C VAL A 230 7.08 4.70 24.70
N PRO A 231 7.46 5.81 24.02
CA PRO A 231 8.85 6.09 23.68
C PRO A 231 9.78 6.29 24.88
N ASP A 232 9.25 6.79 26.01
CA ASP A 232 9.96 6.89 27.27
C ASP A 232 9.00 6.70 28.46
N GLY A 233 9.54 6.56 29.67
CA GLY A 233 8.75 6.34 30.88
C GLY A 233 8.00 7.59 31.39
N THR A 234 8.03 8.71 30.66
CA THR A 234 7.32 9.96 31.00
C THR A 234 6.27 10.36 29.98
N SER A 235 6.23 9.66 28.86
CA SER A 235 5.37 9.95 27.73
C SER A 235 3.97 9.42 27.99
N GLU A 236 2.97 10.26 27.75
CA GLU A 236 1.56 9.91 27.92
C GLU A 236 0.80 10.14 26.61
N PHE A 237 -0.30 9.40 26.43
CA PHE A 237 -1.24 9.62 25.36
C PHE A 237 -2.33 10.59 25.80
N ALA A 238 -2.61 11.60 24.99
CA ALA A 238 -3.82 12.40 25.18
C ALA A 238 -4.98 11.74 24.43
N ASN A 239 -5.83 11.06 25.18
CA ASN A 239 -6.99 10.38 24.63
C ASN A 239 -8.08 11.36 24.20
N SER A 240 -8.92 10.93 23.25
CA SER A 240 -10.10 11.66 22.81
C SER A 240 -11.30 10.73 22.78
N THR A 241 -12.47 11.19 23.23
CA THR A 241 -13.70 10.37 23.25
C THR A 241 -14.11 9.94 21.83
N GLU A 242 -14.11 10.87 20.88
CA GLU A 242 -14.57 10.65 19.50
C GLU A 242 -13.51 10.93 18.43
N GLY A 243 -12.47 11.69 18.77
CA GLY A 243 -11.44 12.11 17.84
C GLY A 243 -10.19 11.22 17.86
N LEU A 244 -9.20 11.64 17.08
CA LEU A 244 -7.88 11.06 17.10
C LEU A 244 -7.21 11.32 18.45
N TRP A 245 -6.46 10.33 18.93
CA TRP A 245 -5.60 10.51 20.10
C TRP A 245 -4.35 11.29 19.69
N THR A 246 -3.84 12.11 20.60
CA THR A 246 -2.51 12.71 20.44
C THR A 246 -1.48 11.76 21.05
N LEU A 247 -0.51 11.38 20.23
CA LEU A 247 0.42 10.29 20.51
C LEU A 247 1.84 10.85 20.42
N PRO A 248 2.74 10.57 21.38
CA PRO A 248 4.11 11.05 21.35
C PRO A 248 4.91 10.57 20.12
N ASP A 249 5.94 11.33 19.76
CA ASP A 249 6.90 10.88 18.76
C ASP A 249 7.75 9.74 19.32
N GLY A 250 7.98 8.71 18.49
CA GLY A 250 8.62 7.47 18.92
C GLY A 250 7.65 6.39 19.41
N THR A 251 6.35 6.67 19.50
CA THR A 251 5.35 5.60 19.72
C THR A 251 5.42 4.56 18.61
N VAL A 252 5.43 3.28 18.99
CA VAL A 252 5.44 2.14 18.06
C VAL A 252 4.19 1.31 18.27
N TRP A 253 3.44 1.06 17.19
CA TRP A 253 2.39 0.03 17.18
C TRP A 253 2.92 -1.22 16.51
N VAL A 254 2.92 -2.31 17.25
CA VAL A 254 3.34 -3.63 16.80
C VAL A 254 2.10 -4.46 16.50
N LYS A 255 2.09 -5.12 15.34
CA LYS A 255 1.08 -6.10 14.95
C LYS A 255 1.79 -7.37 14.49
N HIS A 256 1.54 -8.47 15.18
CA HIS A 256 2.06 -9.77 14.83
C HIS A 256 0.98 -10.58 14.11
N PHE A 257 1.37 -11.37 13.11
CA PHE A 257 0.49 -12.22 12.32
C PHE A 257 0.98 -13.68 12.39
N ASP A 258 0.13 -14.51 12.99
CA ASP A 258 0.23 -15.97 12.94
C ASP A 258 -0.74 -16.52 11.89
N MET A 259 -0.41 -17.66 11.31
CA MET A 259 -1.28 -18.38 10.38
C MET A 259 -1.44 -19.83 10.81
N GLU A 260 -2.69 -20.28 10.95
CA GLU A 260 -2.99 -21.71 11.04
C GLU A 260 -2.66 -22.39 9.71
N MET A 261 -1.62 -23.23 9.72
CA MET A 261 -1.20 -23.98 8.53
C MET A 261 -2.17 -25.12 8.21
N GLN A 262 -2.97 -25.54 9.18
CA GLN A 262 -4.14 -26.41 8.99
C GLN A 262 -5.36 -25.64 9.51
N ARG A 263 -6.31 -25.34 8.63
CA ARG A 263 -7.48 -24.53 8.98
C ARG A 263 -8.26 -25.14 10.15
N GLY A 264 -8.56 -24.32 11.16
CA GLY A 264 -9.33 -24.74 12.33
C GLY A 264 -8.53 -25.55 13.34
N VAL A 265 -7.21 -25.67 13.18
CA VAL A 265 -6.31 -26.36 14.12
C VAL A 265 -5.35 -25.35 14.74
N PRO A 266 -5.66 -24.77 15.91
CA PRO A 266 -4.85 -23.70 16.51
C PRO A 266 -3.39 -24.07 16.79
N GLY A 267 -3.11 -25.35 17.10
CA GLY A 267 -1.74 -25.83 17.32
C GLY A 267 -0.87 -25.91 16.06
N SER A 268 -1.45 -25.73 14.87
CA SER A 268 -0.73 -25.71 13.59
C SER A 268 -0.16 -24.33 13.23
N LYS A 269 -0.34 -23.33 14.11
CA LYS A 269 0.04 -21.95 13.85
C LYS A 269 1.54 -21.82 13.58
N LYS A 270 1.87 -21.00 12.59
CA LYS A 270 3.22 -20.50 12.35
C LYS A 270 3.24 -18.98 12.38
N ARG A 271 4.33 -18.45 12.89
CA ARG A 271 4.65 -17.01 12.81
C ARG A 271 4.95 -16.65 11.39
N ILE A 272 4.30 -15.60 10.88
CA ILE A 272 4.44 -15.16 9.48
C ILE A 272 5.13 -13.80 9.42
N GLU A 273 4.59 -12.81 10.13
CA GLU A 273 5.00 -11.42 10.00
C GLU A 273 4.91 -10.69 11.34
N THR A 274 5.80 -9.73 11.57
CA THR A 274 5.64 -8.68 12.59
C THR A 274 5.80 -7.31 11.96
N ARG A 275 4.74 -6.51 12.01
CA ARG A 275 4.66 -5.18 11.40
C ARG A 275 4.65 -4.09 12.46
N LEU A 276 5.45 -3.05 12.22
CA LEU A 276 5.60 -1.91 13.09
C LEU A 276 5.12 -0.67 12.33
N ILE A 277 4.35 0.18 13.01
CA ILE A 277 4.13 1.56 12.61
C ILE A 277 4.81 2.42 13.66
N VAL A 278 5.76 3.24 13.24
CA VAL A 278 6.56 4.09 14.12
C VAL A 278 6.20 5.54 13.85
N LYS A 279 5.70 6.24 14.87
CA LYS A 279 5.45 7.67 14.81
C LYS A 279 6.75 8.45 14.94
N ASN A 280 6.91 9.51 14.16
CA ASN A 280 8.01 10.45 14.27
C ASN A 280 7.50 11.90 14.14
N SER A 281 8.42 12.86 14.28
CA SER A 281 8.12 14.29 14.24
C SER A 281 7.57 14.80 12.92
N THR A 282 7.70 14.01 11.84
CA THR A 282 7.25 14.35 10.49
C THR A 282 6.05 13.52 10.03
N GLY A 283 5.53 12.61 10.86
CA GLY A 283 4.45 11.69 10.50
C GLY A 283 4.65 10.31 11.10
N ALA A 284 4.67 9.28 10.25
CA ALA A 284 4.97 7.91 10.65
C ALA A 284 5.61 7.13 9.49
N TYR A 285 6.19 5.98 9.79
CA TYR A 285 6.65 5.02 8.79
C TYR A 285 6.32 3.58 9.20
N GLY A 286 6.17 2.71 8.21
CA GLY A 286 5.96 1.28 8.41
C GLY A 286 7.21 0.46 8.12
N VAL A 287 7.47 -0.55 8.94
CA VAL A 287 8.43 -1.62 8.65
C VAL A 287 7.86 -2.98 9.04
N SER A 288 8.21 -4.02 8.30
CA SER A 288 7.81 -5.39 8.58
C SER A 288 9.01 -6.30 8.70
N TYR A 289 8.87 -7.34 9.51
CA TYR A 289 9.84 -8.42 9.69
C TYR A 289 9.17 -9.74 9.33
N ARG A 290 9.79 -10.51 8.45
CA ARG A 290 9.34 -11.83 8.03
C ARG A 290 9.98 -12.90 8.87
N TRP A 291 9.16 -13.78 9.44
CA TRP A 291 9.63 -14.89 10.24
C TRP A 291 10.26 -16.00 9.39
N ASN A 292 11.32 -16.61 9.92
CA ASN A 292 11.91 -17.81 9.33
C ASN A 292 10.99 -19.03 9.53
N GLU A 293 11.20 -20.09 8.75
CA GLU A 293 10.34 -21.29 8.82
C GLU A 293 10.35 -21.99 10.20
N ALA A 294 11.44 -21.83 10.95
CA ALA A 294 11.61 -22.37 12.29
C ALA A 294 10.85 -21.59 13.36
N GLY A 295 10.35 -20.38 13.06
CA GLY A 295 9.68 -19.50 14.00
C GLY A 295 10.58 -18.94 15.11
N THR A 296 11.88 -18.87 14.89
CA THR A 296 12.88 -18.47 15.92
C THR A 296 13.39 -17.05 15.78
N GLU A 297 13.29 -16.45 14.60
CA GLU A 297 13.72 -15.08 14.31
C GLU A 297 12.92 -14.54 13.12
N ALA A 298 12.83 -13.21 13.03
CA ALA A 298 12.32 -12.52 11.87
C ALA A 298 13.31 -11.49 11.33
N THR A 299 13.46 -11.42 10.01
CA THR A 299 14.37 -10.48 9.32
C THR A 299 13.58 -9.37 8.66
N LEU A 300 14.18 -8.17 8.60
CA LEU A 300 13.59 -7.01 7.95
C LEU A 300 13.17 -7.33 6.51
N ALA A 301 11.89 -7.10 6.20
CA ALA A 301 11.36 -7.25 4.85
C ALA A 301 11.92 -6.17 3.91
N ALA A 302 11.98 -6.49 2.61
CA ALA A 302 12.43 -5.58 1.57
C ALA A 302 11.55 -4.32 1.50
N ASP A 303 12.08 -3.23 0.94
CA ASP A 303 11.35 -1.95 0.88
C ASP A 303 10.07 -2.02 0.04
N GLU A 304 10.17 -2.72 -1.07
CA GLU A 304 9.11 -3.06 -2.00
C GLU A 304 8.12 -4.11 -1.44
N GLY A 305 8.34 -4.58 -0.21
CA GLY A 305 7.62 -5.71 0.37
C GLY A 305 8.00 -7.04 -0.28
N GLU A 306 7.29 -8.10 0.07
CA GLU A 306 7.52 -9.42 -0.50
C GLU A 306 6.23 -10.26 -0.56
N ASP A 307 6.18 -11.18 -1.52
CA ASP A 307 5.13 -12.20 -1.66
C ASP A 307 5.73 -13.58 -1.46
N PHE A 308 5.06 -14.44 -0.70
CA PHE A 308 5.47 -15.83 -0.55
C PHE A 308 4.27 -16.75 -0.29
N ASN A 309 4.40 -18.01 -0.71
CA ASN A 309 3.34 -18.99 -0.58
C ASN A 309 3.44 -19.74 0.75
N LEU A 310 2.30 -19.89 1.40
CA LEU A 310 2.08 -20.70 2.59
C LEU A 310 1.39 -22.00 2.16
N ALA A 311 1.99 -23.13 2.54
CA ALA A 311 1.45 -24.47 2.29
C ALA A 311 0.33 -24.81 3.30
N VAL A 312 -0.76 -24.04 3.25
CA VAL A 312 -1.93 -24.25 4.10
C VAL A 312 -2.74 -25.45 3.61
N THR A 313 -3.36 -26.18 4.54
CA THR A 313 -4.38 -27.19 4.24
C THR A 313 -5.73 -26.86 4.88
N ASP A 314 -6.80 -27.27 4.21
CA ASP A 314 -8.18 -27.16 4.71
C ASP A 314 -8.85 -28.53 4.64
N ASN A 315 -9.28 -29.04 5.80
CA ASN A 315 -9.81 -30.40 5.95
C ASN A 315 -8.91 -31.48 5.31
N GLY A 316 -7.59 -31.32 5.43
CA GLY A 316 -6.58 -32.22 4.87
C GLY A 316 -6.26 -32.00 3.39
N ASN A 317 -6.98 -31.14 2.67
CA ASN A 317 -6.72 -30.83 1.26
C ASN A 317 -5.76 -29.64 1.13
N PRO A 318 -4.82 -29.63 0.17
CA PRO A 318 -3.99 -28.47 -0.11
C PRO A 318 -4.84 -27.24 -0.48
N ALA A 319 -4.63 -26.15 0.25
CA ALA A 319 -5.27 -24.86 0.03
C ALA A 319 -4.21 -23.75 0.10
N PRO A 320 -3.23 -23.74 -0.83
CA PRO A 320 -2.10 -22.82 -0.76
C PRO A 320 -2.57 -21.37 -0.76
N GLN A 321 -1.96 -20.55 0.07
CA GLN A 321 -2.26 -19.13 0.20
C GLN A 321 -1.01 -18.31 -0.05
N THR A 322 -1.10 -17.30 -0.89
CA THR A 322 -0.05 -16.28 -0.99
C THR A 322 -0.22 -15.26 0.14
N TRP A 323 0.83 -15.04 0.91
CA TRP A 323 0.92 -13.96 1.88
C TRP A 323 1.73 -12.80 1.31
N ARG A 324 1.17 -11.60 1.41
CA ARG A 324 1.81 -10.33 1.00
C ARG A 324 2.23 -9.57 2.25
N ILE A 325 3.53 -9.34 2.39
CA ILE A 325 4.05 -8.30 3.27
C ILE A 325 4.07 -7.00 2.45
N PRO A 326 3.33 -5.95 2.84
CA PRO A 326 3.30 -4.70 2.10
C PRO A 326 4.65 -4.00 2.14
N SER A 327 4.92 -3.21 1.11
CA SER A 327 6.00 -2.24 1.09
C SER A 327 5.84 -1.19 2.20
N ARG A 328 6.93 -0.48 2.48
CA ARG A 328 6.91 0.64 3.43
C ARG A 328 5.93 1.74 3.00
N ALA A 329 5.82 2.00 1.70
CA ALA A 329 4.90 2.97 1.13
C ALA A 329 3.43 2.52 1.24
N GLU A 330 3.15 1.23 1.00
CA GLU A 330 1.79 0.68 1.11
C GLU A 330 1.21 0.81 2.52
N CYS A 331 2.06 0.74 3.55
CA CYS A 331 1.64 0.99 4.92
C CYS A 331 1.05 2.41 5.08
N MET A 332 1.62 3.39 4.39
CA MET A 332 1.26 4.79 4.53
C MET A 332 0.00 5.19 3.75
N ILE A 333 -0.52 4.34 2.86
CA ILE A 333 -1.82 4.56 2.19
C ILE A 333 -2.94 4.70 3.22
N CYS A 334 -2.91 3.85 4.26
CA CYS A 334 -3.94 3.83 5.30
C CYS A 334 -3.49 4.59 6.55
N HIS A 335 -2.20 4.55 6.89
CA HIS A 335 -1.66 5.22 8.07
C HIS A 335 -1.37 6.70 7.80
N THR A 336 -2.39 7.45 7.35
CA THR A 336 -2.29 8.87 6.98
C THR A 336 -2.43 9.80 8.18
N THR A 337 -2.13 11.09 7.97
CA THR A 337 -2.36 12.15 8.96
C THR A 337 -3.83 12.27 9.34
N GLN A 338 -4.74 12.17 8.36
CA GLN A 338 -6.19 12.25 8.60
C GLN A 338 -6.71 11.08 9.42
N ALA A 339 -6.03 9.93 9.38
CA ALA A 339 -6.32 8.76 10.19
C ALA A 339 -5.53 8.73 11.52
N GLY A 340 -4.72 9.76 11.81
CA GLY A 340 -3.89 9.87 13.01
C GLY A 340 -2.75 8.85 13.09
N HIS A 341 -2.41 8.19 11.99
CA HIS A 341 -1.43 7.10 11.88
C HIS A 341 -1.69 5.86 12.74
N ALA A 342 -2.66 5.84 13.65
CA ALA A 342 -2.93 4.75 14.58
C ALA A 342 -4.36 4.23 14.45
N LEU A 343 -4.64 3.54 13.33
CA LEU A 343 -5.99 3.09 12.93
C LEU A 343 -6.76 2.32 14.01
N SER A 344 -6.06 1.53 14.81
CA SER A 344 -6.68 0.65 15.81
C SER A 344 -6.46 1.09 17.25
N PHE A 345 -5.83 2.24 17.49
CA PHE A 345 -5.51 2.73 18.82
C PHE A 345 -6.32 4.00 19.12
N ASN A 346 -7.59 3.79 19.46
CA ASN A 346 -8.54 4.84 19.76
C ASN A 346 -9.59 4.33 20.76
N THR A 347 -10.35 5.26 21.34
CA THR A 347 -11.36 4.96 22.38
C THR A 347 -12.35 3.88 21.95
N ARG A 348 -12.87 3.94 20.71
CA ARG A 348 -13.87 2.97 20.24
C ARG A 348 -13.32 1.55 20.12
N GLN A 349 -12.06 1.42 19.71
CA GLN A 349 -11.41 0.12 19.60
C GLN A 349 -10.96 -0.42 20.95
N LEU A 350 -10.54 0.44 21.88
CA LEU A 350 -9.95 0.06 23.16
C LEU A 350 -10.96 -0.03 24.32
N ASN A 351 -12.19 0.46 24.16
CA ASN A 351 -13.24 0.32 25.18
C ASN A 351 -13.80 -1.12 25.21
N LEU A 352 -13.05 -2.02 25.84
CA LEU A 352 -13.41 -3.39 26.17
C LEU A 352 -12.61 -3.88 27.40
N GLU A 353 -13.10 -4.91 28.05
CA GLU A 353 -12.38 -5.65 29.09
C GLU A 353 -11.25 -6.48 28.47
N ASN A 354 -10.07 -6.47 29.08
CA ASN A 354 -8.94 -7.31 28.70
C ASN A 354 -8.00 -7.50 29.91
N ASP A 355 -7.05 -8.43 29.79
CA ASP A 355 -5.88 -8.44 30.65
C ASP A 355 -4.72 -7.70 29.98
N ILE A 356 -4.15 -6.71 30.68
CA ILE A 356 -2.95 -6.00 30.28
C ILE A 356 -1.89 -6.20 31.36
N LEU A 357 -0.90 -7.04 31.07
CA LEU A 357 0.25 -7.29 31.95
C LEU A 357 -0.16 -7.71 33.37
N GLY A 358 -1.19 -8.55 33.50
CA GLY A 358 -1.70 -9.04 34.78
C GLY A 358 -2.71 -8.10 35.47
N LEU A 359 -3.06 -6.98 34.83
CA LEU A 359 -4.17 -6.14 35.26
C LEU A 359 -5.39 -6.43 34.40
N THR A 360 -6.41 -7.04 35.01
CA THR A 360 -7.69 -7.29 34.37
C THR A 360 -8.63 -6.11 34.57
N GLY A 361 -9.19 -5.59 33.49
CA GLY A 361 -10.17 -4.51 33.52
C GLY A 361 -10.43 -3.92 32.14
N ASN A 362 -11.25 -2.88 32.08
CA ASN A 362 -11.41 -2.10 30.85
C ASN A 362 -10.06 -1.47 30.45
N GLN A 363 -9.61 -1.69 29.22
CA GLN A 363 -8.27 -1.28 28.79
C GLN A 363 -8.03 0.23 28.93
N LEU A 364 -9.05 1.08 28.72
CA LEU A 364 -8.90 2.53 28.87
C LEU A 364 -8.64 2.90 30.34
N THR A 365 -9.38 2.29 31.25
CA THR A 365 -9.19 2.47 32.69
C THR A 365 -7.82 1.95 33.12
N THR A 366 -7.42 0.76 32.64
CA THR A 366 -6.12 0.17 32.97
C THR A 366 -4.96 1.02 32.45
N LEU A 367 -5.06 1.55 31.22
CA LEU A 367 -4.05 2.47 30.67
C LEU A 367 -3.93 3.75 31.52
N PHE A 368 -5.06 4.31 31.98
CA PHE A 368 -5.01 5.46 32.88
C PHE A 368 -4.39 5.13 34.24
N GLN A 369 -4.72 3.98 34.84
CA GLN A 369 -4.16 3.55 36.13
C GLN A 369 -2.66 3.22 36.08
N GLN A 370 -2.12 3.01 34.88
CA GLN A 370 -0.70 2.78 34.62
C GLN A 370 0.02 4.04 34.11
N ASP A 371 -0.58 5.22 34.27
CA ASP A 371 0.00 6.51 33.87
C ASP A 371 0.35 6.59 32.37
N TYR A 372 -0.40 5.88 31.51
CA TYR A 372 -0.26 6.00 30.06
C TYR A 372 -1.14 7.10 29.45
N LEU A 373 -2.15 7.59 30.18
CA LEU A 373 -3.09 8.60 29.68
C LEU A 373 -2.98 9.90 30.48
N THR A 374 -2.89 11.04 29.79
CA THR A 374 -2.79 12.37 30.42
C THR A 374 -4.01 12.75 31.25
N ALA A 375 -5.15 12.08 31.01
CA ALA A 375 -6.42 12.38 31.66
C ALA A 375 -7.26 11.12 31.84
N ASN A 376 -8.12 11.15 32.87
CA ASN A 376 -9.08 10.08 33.10
C ASN A 376 -10.03 9.97 31.89
N PRO A 377 -10.13 8.79 31.23
CA PRO A 377 -11.01 8.62 30.08
C PRO A 377 -12.50 8.71 30.43
N GLY A 378 -12.86 8.63 31.71
CA GLY A 378 -14.25 8.57 32.17
C GLY A 378 -14.76 7.14 32.32
N SER A 379 -16.04 7.01 32.65
CA SER A 379 -16.66 5.69 32.85
C SER A 379 -16.76 4.93 31.52
N PRO A 380 -16.23 3.69 31.41
CA PRO A 380 -16.31 2.88 30.20
C PRO A 380 -17.73 2.69 29.64
N ASN A 381 -18.73 2.64 30.52
CA ASN A 381 -20.14 2.51 30.15
C ASN A 381 -20.71 3.74 29.43
N LEU A 382 -20.05 4.90 29.54
CA LEU A 382 -20.43 6.15 28.88
C LEU A 382 -19.56 6.44 27.65
N LEU A 383 -18.51 5.66 27.42
CA LEU A 383 -17.59 5.84 26.31
C LEU A 383 -18.08 5.09 25.07
N PRO A 384 -17.84 5.63 23.87
CA PRO A 384 -18.21 4.93 22.66
C PRO A 384 -17.33 3.69 22.49
N ARG A 385 -17.90 2.64 21.88
CA ARG A 385 -17.16 1.44 21.49
C ARG A 385 -17.61 0.94 20.12
N HIS A 386 -16.73 0.26 19.43
CA HIS A 386 -17.13 -0.56 18.29
C HIS A 386 -17.82 -1.83 18.79
N LEU A 387 -18.88 -2.23 18.10
CA LEU A 387 -19.57 -3.49 18.34
C LEU A 387 -18.79 -4.63 17.69
N ARG A 388 -18.70 -5.76 18.36
CA ARG A 388 -18.00 -6.93 17.83
C ARG A 388 -18.96 -7.83 17.04
N PRO A 389 -18.49 -8.56 16.01
CA PRO A 389 -19.37 -9.36 15.17
C PRO A 389 -19.99 -10.57 15.90
N ASP A 390 -19.40 -10.97 17.03
CA ASP A 390 -19.85 -12.06 17.91
C ASP A 390 -20.85 -11.60 18.98
N GLU A 391 -21.30 -10.34 18.97
CA GLU A 391 -22.25 -9.81 19.96
C GLU A 391 -23.71 -9.92 19.47
N ASP A 392 -24.43 -10.91 19.98
CA ASP A 392 -25.84 -11.18 19.65
C ASP A 392 -26.80 -10.03 20.03
N THR A 393 -26.40 -9.17 20.97
CA THR A 393 -27.23 -8.06 21.48
C THR A 393 -27.25 -6.84 20.56
N ALA A 394 -26.53 -6.87 19.45
CA ALA A 394 -26.25 -5.70 18.61
C ALA A 394 -26.74 -5.85 17.16
N SER A 395 -27.78 -6.65 16.95
CA SER A 395 -28.50 -6.65 15.67
C SER A 395 -29.22 -5.30 15.50
N VAL A 396 -28.88 -4.57 14.44
CA VAL A 396 -29.61 -3.38 13.96
C VAL A 396 -30.55 -3.78 12.84
#